data_AF-A0AAW2U3R6-F1
#
_entry.id   AF-A0AAW2U3R6-F1
#
_cell.length_a   1.000
_cell.length_b   1.000
_cell.length_c   1.000
_cell.angle_alpha   90.00
_cell.angle_beta   90.00
_cell.angle_gamma   90.00
#
_symmetry.space_group_name_H-M   'P 1'
#
loop_
_entity.id
_entity.type
_entity.pdbx_description
1 polymer ?
#
loop_
_entity_poly.entity_id
_entity_poly.type
_entity_poly.pdbx_seq_one_letter_code
_entity_poly.pdbx_strand_id
1 'polypeptide(L)'
;MARPMKQKKRSFGAKRNHIIEEEVNKLLEAGYVSEVQYTKWLSNVVVVPKASGKQRMCTDFIDLNKACLKDPFPLPRIDLLVDSTAGCELFTMMDAYQGYHQIFMAEEDRDKTSFITEKRNLLL
;
A
#
# COMPACT_ATOMS: atom_id res chain seq x y z
N MET A 1 -12.10 4.66 18.77
CA MET A 1 -10.92 4.14 18.04
C MET A 1 -11.12 2.66 17.76
N ALA A 2 -10.75 2.18 16.56
CA ALA A 2 -10.89 0.77 16.22
C ALA A 2 -9.89 -0.11 16.99
N ARG A 3 -10.31 -1.33 17.31
CA ARG A 3 -9.48 -2.29 18.06
C ARG A 3 -8.29 -2.73 17.22
N PRO A 4 -7.04 -2.62 17.72
CA PRO A 4 -5.87 -3.10 17.00
C PRO A 4 -5.96 -4.59 16.68
N MET A 5 -5.59 -4.96 15.45
CA MET A 5 -5.55 -6.35 15.01
C MET A 5 -4.15 -6.75 14.58
N LYS A 6 -3.69 -7.91 15.09
CA LYS A 6 -2.44 -8.56 14.70
C LYS A 6 -2.77 -9.84 13.96
N GLN A 7 -2.49 -9.87 12.67
CA GLN A 7 -2.64 -11.07 11.89
C GLN A 7 -1.59 -12.11 12.29
N LYS A 8 -1.96 -13.39 12.26
CA LYS A 8 -1.00 -14.49 12.43
C LYS A 8 0.02 -14.46 11.29
N LYS A 9 1.32 -14.46 11.62
CA LYS A 9 2.42 -14.49 10.63
C LYS A 9 2.21 -15.65 9.65
N ARG A 10 2.23 -15.34 8.35
CA ARG A 10 2.27 -16.34 7.29
C ARG A 10 3.71 -16.71 6.97
N SER A 11 3.98 -18.01 6.87
CA SER A 11 5.27 -18.52 6.40
C SER A 11 5.24 -18.69 4.89
N PHE A 12 6.32 -18.32 4.21
CA PHE A 12 6.49 -18.53 2.78
C PHE A 12 7.71 -19.41 2.50
N GLY A 13 7.70 -20.10 1.35
CA GLY A 13 8.88 -20.81 0.86
C GLY A 13 9.99 -19.85 0.42
N ALA A 14 11.23 -20.35 0.35
CA ALA A 14 12.44 -19.57 0.08
C ALA A 14 12.32 -18.61 -1.11
N LYS A 15 11.77 -19.08 -2.23
CA LYS A 15 11.57 -18.26 -3.44
C LYS A 15 10.71 -17.02 -3.20
N ARG A 16 9.60 -17.15 -2.46
CA ARG A 16 8.71 -16.03 -2.16
C ARG A 16 9.33 -15.08 -1.12
N ASN A 17 10.03 -15.63 -0.13
CA ASN A 17 10.75 -14.81 0.85
C ASN A 17 11.83 -13.94 0.19
N HIS A 18 12.54 -14.47 -0.80
CA HIS A 18 13.53 -13.70 -1.54
C HIS A 18 12.89 -12.49 -2.25
N ILE A 19 11.75 -12.67 -2.91
CA ILE A 19 11.02 -11.60 -3.59
C ILE A 19 10.52 -10.54 -2.60
N ILE A 20 9.98 -10.98 -1.45
CA ILE A 20 9.53 -10.07 -0.40
C ILE A 20 10.72 -9.25 0.11
N GLU A 21 11.86 -9.88 0.35
CA GLU A 21 13.06 -9.21 0.84
C GLU A 21 13.64 -8.21 -0.15
N GLU A 22 13.71 -8.55 -1.44
CA GLU A 22 14.13 -7.62 -2.48
C GLU A 22 13.25 -6.37 -2.55
N GLU A 23 11.92 -6.53 -2.48
CA GLU A 23 11.01 -5.37 -2.50
C GLU A 23 11.08 -4.56 -1.21
N VAL A 24 11.20 -5.21 -0.05
CA VAL A 24 11.39 -4.53 1.23
C VAL A 24 12.66 -3.68 1.23
N ASN A 25 13.77 -4.18 0.70
CA ASN A 25 15.01 -3.43 0.64
C ASN A 25 14.88 -2.19 -0.26
N LYS A 26 14.20 -2.30 -1.42
CA LYS A 26 13.91 -1.14 -2.28
C LYS A 26 13.05 -0.09 -1.57
N LEU A 27 12.04 -0.53 -0.83
CA LEU A 27 11.18 0.39 -0.06
C LEU A 27 11.95 1.09 1.07
N LEU A 28 12.87 0.38 1.72
CA LEU A 28 13.75 0.95 2.76
C LEU A 28 14.74 1.96 2.16
N GLU A 29 15.40 1.61 1.06
CA GLU A 29 16.33 2.52 0.36
C GLU A 29 15.64 3.78 -0.14
N ALA A 30 14.39 3.68 -0.59
CA ALA A 30 13.58 4.82 -1.00
C ALA A 30 13.01 5.64 0.18
N GLY A 31 13.11 5.13 1.42
CA GLY A 31 12.56 5.78 2.61
C GLY A 31 11.03 5.71 2.72
N TYR A 32 10.37 4.83 1.96
CA TYR A 32 8.93 4.63 2.00
C TYR A 32 8.45 3.77 3.17
N VAL A 33 9.37 3.04 3.81
CA VAL A 33 9.11 2.24 5.00
C VAL A 33 10.24 2.41 6.01
N SER A 34 9.94 2.16 7.27
CA SER A 34 10.93 2.10 8.36
C SER A 34 10.67 0.91 9.27
N GLU A 35 11.72 0.39 9.92
CA GLU A 35 11.59 -0.68 10.89
C GLU A 35 10.81 -0.21 12.13
N VAL A 36 9.96 -1.09 12.66
CA VAL A 36 9.15 -0.81 13.85
C VAL A 36 9.25 -1.94 14.86
N GLN A 37 9.35 -1.55 16.12
CA GLN A 37 9.26 -2.45 17.26
C GLN A 37 7.98 -2.16 18.06
N TYR A 38 7.43 -3.19 18.71
CA TYR A 38 6.30 -3.07 19.63
C TYR A 38 4.99 -2.49 19.03
N THR A 39 4.77 -2.63 17.73
CA THR A 39 3.52 -2.21 17.06
C THR A 39 2.28 -2.95 17.59
N LYS A 40 1.14 -2.27 17.61
CA LYS A 40 -0.16 -2.86 18.01
C LYS A 40 -0.92 -3.46 16.83
N TRP A 41 -0.65 -2.97 15.62
CA TRP A 41 -1.17 -3.52 14.37
C TRP A 41 -0.16 -4.47 13.76
N LEU A 42 -0.62 -5.40 12.93
CA LEU A 42 0.28 -6.25 12.16
C LEU A 42 -0.47 -6.86 10.97
N SER A 43 -0.15 -6.41 9.76
CA SER A 43 -0.64 -7.02 8.52
C SER A 43 0.39 -7.96 7.90
N ASN A 44 -0.07 -9.06 7.31
CA ASN A 44 0.80 -9.92 6.51
C ASN A 44 1.09 -9.29 5.15
N VAL A 45 2.14 -9.76 4.50
CA VAL A 45 2.38 -9.51 3.07
C VAL A 45 1.84 -10.66 2.23
N VAL A 46 1.57 -10.39 0.96
CA VAL A 46 1.21 -11.38 -0.05
C VAL A 46 1.99 -11.11 -1.33
N VAL A 47 2.36 -12.17 -2.04
CA VAL A 47 3.04 -12.08 -3.33
C VAL A 47 2.03 -12.33 -4.44
N VAL A 48 1.85 -11.34 -5.32
CA VAL A 48 0.85 -11.37 -6.39
C VAL A 48 1.55 -11.33 -7.75
N PRO A 49 1.19 -12.19 -8.72
CA PRO A 49 1.72 -12.09 -10.08
C PRO A 49 1.16 -10.85 -10.78
N LYS A 50 2.02 -10.16 -11.53
CA LYS A 50 1.67 -9.09 -12.47
C LYS A 50 1.51 -9.68 -13.87
N ALA A 51 0.66 -9.07 -14.69
CA ALA A 51 0.49 -9.46 -16.10
C ALA A 51 1.81 -9.46 -16.90
N SER A 52 2.78 -8.65 -16.49
CA SER A 52 4.12 -8.59 -17.09
C SER A 52 5.02 -9.79 -16.72
N GLY A 53 4.51 -10.82 -16.06
CA GLY A 53 5.28 -11.98 -15.57
C GLY A 53 6.11 -11.73 -14.30
N LYS A 54 6.23 -10.47 -13.85
CA LYS A 54 6.91 -10.09 -12.60
C LYS A 54 6.00 -10.40 -11.40
N GLN A 55 6.57 -10.62 -10.22
CA GLN A 55 5.82 -10.74 -8.97
C GLN A 55 5.94 -9.43 -8.18
N ARG A 56 4.88 -9.05 -7.45
CA ARG A 56 4.88 -7.87 -6.56
C ARG A 56 4.51 -8.27 -5.14
N MET A 57 5.12 -7.60 -4.17
CA MET A 57 4.68 -7.62 -2.78
C MET A 57 3.45 -6.71 -2.63
N CYS A 58 2.44 -7.14 -1.88
CA CYS A 58 1.34 -6.31 -1.42
C CYS A 58 1.09 -6.56 0.07
N THR A 59 0.71 -5.53 0.81
CA THR A 59 0.32 -5.67 2.22
C THR A 59 -1.16 -5.99 2.34
N ASP A 60 -1.51 -7.01 3.11
CA ASP A 60 -2.87 -7.47 3.35
C ASP A 60 -3.54 -6.59 4.42
N PHE A 61 -4.03 -5.43 4.00
CA PHE A 61 -4.74 -4.47 4.85
C PHE A 61 -6.25 -4.77 4.97
N ILE A 62 -6.73 -5.98 4.68
CA ILE A 62 -8.17 -6.30 4.77
C ILE A 62 -8.74 -5.98 6.16
N ASP A 63 -8.01 -6.36 7.21
CA ASP A 63 -8.43 -6.15 8.60
C ASP A 63 -8.35 -4.68 9.02
N LEU A 64 -7.32 -3.97 8.57
CA LEU A 64 -7.19 -2.53 8.77
C LEU A 64 -8.32 -1.76 8.05
N ASN A 65 -8.61 -2.12 6.81
CA ASN A 65 -9.65 -1.48 6.00
C ASN A 65 -11.05 -1.69 6.56
N LYS A 66 -11.32 -2.85 7.19
CA LYS A 66 -12.58 -3.11 7.91
C LYS A 66 -12.71 -2.28 9.18
N ALA A 67 -11.58 -1.99 9.82
CA ALA A 67 -11.52 -1.21 11.05
C ALA A 67 -11.58 0.32 10.78
N CYS A 68 -11.18 0.76 9.59
CA CYS A 68 -11.19 2.15 9.20
C CYS A 68 -12.59 2.66 8.86
N LEU A 69 -12.91 3.88 9.27
CA LEU A 69 -14.11 4.57 8.80
C LEU A 69 -13.93 4.92 7.33
N LYS A 70 -14.96 4.68 6.52
CA LYS A 70 -14.93 5.07 5.11
C LYS A 70 -15.21 6.56 5.00
N ASP A 71 -14.28 7.29 4.41
CA ASP A 71 -14.43 8.69 4.02
C ASP A 71 -14.47 8.78 2.48
N PRO A 72 -15.66 8.62 1.87
CA PRO A 72 -15.76 8.63 0.42
C PRO A 72 -15.60 10.05 -0.13
N PHE A 73 -14.48 10.31 -0.81
CA PHE A 73 -14.32 11.54 -1.60
C PHE A 73 -15.25 11.50 -2.82
N PRO A 74 -16.07 12.55 -3.06
CA PRO A 74 -17.00 12.58 -4.18
C PRO A 74 -16.22 12.69 -5.50
N LEU A 75 -16.14 11.56 -6.23
CA LEU A 75 -15.57 11.57 -7.57
C LEU A 75 -16.62 12.01 -8.60
N PRO A 76 -16.28 12.91 -9.54
CA PRO A 76 -17.20 13.32 -10.60
C PRO A 76 -17.54 12.14 -11.51
N ARG A 77 -18.76 12.16 -12.06
CA ARG A 77 -19.19 11.17 -13.05
C ARG A 77 -18.37 11.33 -14.32
N ILE A 78 -17.96 10.22 -14.92
CA ILE A 78 -17.09 10.23 -16.11
C ILE A 78 -17.68 11.03 -17.27
N ASP A 79 -18.99 10.97 -17.48
CA ASP A 79 -19.67 11.72 -18.55
C ASP A 79 -19.50 13.23 -18.37
N LEU A 80 -19.54 13.74 -17.12
CA LEU A 80 -19.31 15.16 -16.84
C LEU A 80 -17.87 15.58 -17.13
N LEU A 81 -16.90 14.68 -16.90
CA LEU A 81 -15.50 14.93 -17.23
C LEU A 81 -15.26 14.93 -18.74
N VAL A 82 -16.00 14.11 -19.50
CA VAL A 82 -15.91 14.08 -20.97
C VAL A 82 -16.55 15.34 -21.55
N ASP A 83 -17.78 15.67 -21.12
CA ASP A 83 -18.51 16.84 -21.59
C ASP A 83 -17.79 18.16 -21.28
N SER A 84 -17.12 18.26 -20.12
CA SER A 84 -16.36 19.46 -19.75
C SER A 84 -15.17 19.75 -20.65
N THR A 85 -14.75 18.77 -21.44
CA THR A 85 -13.63 18.88 -22.37
C THR A 85 -14.06 19.00 -23.84
N ALA A 86 -15.37 19.08 -24.10
CA ALA A 86 -15.90 19.29 -25.43
C ALA A 86 -15.40 20.63 -26.01
N GLY A 87 -14.86 20.58 -27.23
CA GLY A 87 -14.30 21.76 -27.90
C GLY A 87 -12.83 22.06 -27.56
N CYS A 88 -12.18 21.27 -26.70
CA CYS A 88 -10.73 21.36 -26.54
C CYS A 88 -10.01 20.78 -27.77
N GLU A 89 -9.11 21.55 -28.38
CA GLU A 89 -8.33 21.14 -29.55
C GLU A 89 -7.13 20.25 -29.18
N LEU A 90 -6.68 20.28 -27.93
CA LEU A 90 -5.53 19.53 -27.42
C LEU A 90 -5.81 18.98 -26.02
N PHE A 91 -5.42 17.73 -25.82
CA PHE A 91 -5.44 17.04 -24.53
C PHE A 91 -4.04 16.62 -24.14
N THR A 92 -3.65 16.92 -22.90
CA THR A 92 -2.42 16.43 -22.30
C THR A 92 -2.76 15.62 -21.05
N MET A 93 -2.33 14.36 -21.02
CA MET A 93 -2.48 13.48 -19.86
C MET A 93 -1.16 13.39 -19.11
N MET A 94 -1.21 13.52 -17.79
CA MET A 94 -0.06 13.32 -16.90
C MET A 94 -0.38 12.19 -15.93
N ASP A 95 0.61 11.35 -15.65
CA ASP A 95 0.51 10.28 -14.65
C ASP A 95 1.31 10.65 -13.41
N ALA A 96 0.69 10.52 -12.24
CA ALA A 96 1.38 10.66 -10.97
C ALA A 96 2.13 9.36 -10.66
N TYR A 97 3.37 9.25 -11.15
CA TYR A 97 4.20 8.05 -10.98
C TYR A 97 4.29 7.64 -9.51
N GLN A 98 3.83 6.43 -9.20
CA GLN A 98 3.77 5.92 -7.82
C GLN A 98 3.10 6.90 -6.83
N GLY A 99 2.06 7.62 -7.26
CA GLY A 99 1.43 8.70 -6.50
C GLY A 99 1.06 8.36 -5.05
N TYR A 100 0.76 7.09 -4.75
CA TYR A 100 0.50 6.63 -3.37
C TYR A 100 1.68 6.84 -2.41
N HIS A 101 2.93 6.73 -2.88
CA HIS A 101 4.12 6.93 -2.06
C HIS A 101 4.50 8.41 -1.87
N GLN A 102 3.84 9.32 -2.60
CA GLN A 102 4.11 10.75 -2.52
C GLN A 102 3.32 11.44 -1.38
N ILE A 103 2.30 10.77 -0.84
CA ILE A 103 1.48 11.28 0.25
C ILE A 103 1.89 10.56 1.54
N PHE A 104 2.40 11.31 2.50
CA PHE A 104 2.83 10.76 3.79
C PHE A 104 1.62 10.41 4.67
N MET A 105 1.77 9.32 5.40
CA MET A 105 0.85 8.95 6.47
C MET A 105 0.98 9.94 7.64
N ALA A 106 -0.16 10.32 8.23
CA ALA A 106 -0.16 11.08 9.48
C ALA A 106 0.57 10.28 10.58
N GLU A 107 1.37 10.97 11.39
CA GLU A 107 2.26 10.33 12.37
C GLU A 107 1.49 9.43 13.36
N GLU A 108 0.31 9.87 13.78
CA GLU A 108 -0.60 9.13 14.66
C GLU A 108 -1.18 7.84 14.04
N ASP A 109 -1.17 7.75 12.70
CA ASP A 109 -1.74 6.64 11.95
C ASP A 109 -0.68 5.68 11.40
N ARG A 110 0.60 6.05 11.41
CA ARG A 110 1.70 5.22 10.88
C ARG A 110 1.80 3.85 11.55
N ASP A 111 1.54 3.75 12.85
CA ASP A 111 1.56 2.43 13.52
C ASP A 111 0.51 1.47 12.95
N LYS A 112 -0.58 1.98 12.37
CA LYS A 112 -1.67 1.16 11.81
C LYS A 112 -1.29 0.47 10.51
N THR A 113 -0.32 1.02 9.79
CA THR A 113 0.15 0.51 8.50
C THR A 113 1.27 -0.53 8.64
N SER A 114 1.54 -0.99 9.85
CA SER A 114 2.62 -1.92 10.10
C SER A 114 2.36 -3.31 9.50
N PHE A 115 3.42 -3.92 9.00
CA PHE A 115 3.39 -5.23 8.37
C PHE A 115 4.56 -6.11 8.77
N ILE A 116 4.32 -7.43 8.72
CA ILE A 116 5.30 -8.45 9.10
C ILE A 116 5.88 -9.13 7.86
N THR A 117 7.20 -9.28 7.89
CA THR A 117 7.98 -10.09 6.94
C THR A 117 8.69 -11.22 7.69
N GLU A 118 9.46 -12.05 6.97
CA GLU A 118 10.17 -13.16 7.63
C GLU A 118 11.17 -12.66 8.67
N LYS A 119 11.91 -11.59 8.34
CA LYS A 119 13.04 -11.07 9.12
C LYS A 119 12.70 -9.92 10.06
N ARG A 120 11.73 -9.07 9.70
CA ARG A 120 11.46 -7.81 10.39
C ARG A 120 10.02 -7.31 10.24
N ASN A 121 9.63 -6.43 11.16
CA ASN A 121 8.38 -5.67 11.08
C ASN A 121 8.69 -4.27 10.58
N LEU A 122 7.84 -3.76 9.72
CA LEU A 122 8.01 -2.48 9.03
C LEU A 122 6.70 -1.70 9.12
N LEU A 123 6.77 -0.39 8.98
CA LEU A 123 5.61 0.49 8.78
C LEU A 123 5.86 1.40 7.59
N LEU A 124 4.77 1.89 6.98
CA LEU A 124 4.81 2.93 5.94
C LEU A 124 5.14 4.28 6.59
#